data_AF-A0A8T0MX91-F1
#
_entry.id   AF-A0A8T0MX91-F1
#
_cell.length_a   1.000
_cell.length_b   1.000
_cell.length_c   1.000
_cell.angle_alpha   90.00
_cell.angle_beta   90.00
_cell.angle_gamma   90.00
#
_symmetry.space_group_name_H-M   'P 1'
#
loop_
_entity.id
_entity.type
_entity.pdbx_description
1 polymer ?
#
loop_
_entity_poly.entity_id
_entity_poly.type
_entity_poly.pdbx_seq_one_letter_code
_entity_poly.pdbx_strand_id
1 'polypeptide(L)'
;MAAAAPASSVKEVLPFPLTAASEPPPLFDGTTRLYVAYHCPYAQRAWIARNYKGLHDKIKIVAIDLADRPAWYKEKVYPENKDPAKKQFAEELLAFTDAFNKALYSSIISKEDVSEETVAALDKIEEALGKFNDGPFFLGQFSLVDIAYVPFIERFQIFFENIKNYDITKGRPNLQKFIEEVNKIDAYTQTKQDPQFLLEHTKKRLGIA
;
A
#
# COMPACT_ATOMS: atom_id res chain seq x y z
N MET A 1 22.09 -1.33 -16.10
CA MET A 1 21.13 -2.43 -16.30
C MET A 1 20.67 -2.90 -14.93
N ALA A 2 19.50 -2.45 -14.46
CA ALA A 2 18.89 -3.03 -13.27
C ALA A 2 18.15 -4.30 -13.69
N ALA A 3 18.40 -5.41 -13.01
CA ALA A 3 17.78 -6.69 -13.29
C ALA A 3 16.26 -6.56 -13.14
N ALA A 4 15.50 -6.92 -14.19
CA ALA A 4 14.09 -7.19 -14.07
C ALA A 4 13.89 -8.19 -12.93
N ALA A 5 12.97 -7.90 -12.00
CA ALA A 5 12.62 -8.85 -10.95
C ALA A 5 12.22 -10.18 -11.63
N PRO A 6 12.75 -11.33 -11.17
CA PRO A 6 12.36 -12.59 -11.76
C PRO A 6 10.86 -12.75 -11.57
N ALA A 7 10.13 -12.85 -12.68
CA ALA A 7 8.71 -13.15 -12.67
C ALA A 7 8.54 -14.54 -12.05
N SER A 8 8.23 -14.58 -10.75
CA SER A 8 7.72 -15.78 -10.12
C SER A 8 6.29 -15.96 -10.60
N SER A 9 6.11 -16.76 -11.65
CA SER A 9 4.84 -17.07 -12.30
C SER A 9 3.91 -17.94 -11.42
N VAL A 10 4.24 -18.18 -10.15
CA VAL A 10 3.46 -19.03 -9.25
C VAL A 10 2.56 -18.14 -8.41
N LYS A 11 1.24 -18.23 -8.65
CA LYS A 11 0.21 -17.61 -7.83
C LYS A 11 0.23 -18.28 -6.45
N GLU A 12 0.68 -17.56 -5.42
CA GLU A 12 0.75 -18.06 -4.05
C GLU A 12 -0.65 -18.42 -3.53
N VAL A 13 -0.78 -19.60 -2.90
CA VAL A 13 -1.99 -19.97 -2.18
C VAL A 13 -1.99 -19.26 -0.84
N LEU A 14 -2.90 -18.29 -0.68
CA LEU A 14 -2.95 -17.45 0.51
C LEU A 14 -3.58 -18.19 1.70
N PRO A 15 -2.97 -18.14 2.90
CA PRO A 15 -3.55 -18.73 4.09
C PRO A 15 -4.81 -17.99 4.54
N PHE A 16 -5.72 -18.69 5.21
CA PHE A 16 -6.87 -18.06 5.84
C PHE A 16 -6.45 -17.10 6.98
N PRO A 17 -7.15 -15.97 7.17
CA PRO A 17 -6.91 -15.08 8.31
C PRO A 17 -7.14 -15.77 9.66
N LEU A 18 -6.20 -15.58 10.59
CA LEU A 18 -6.32 -16.01 11.97
C LEU A 18 -7.20 -15.04 12.77
N THR A 19 -8.04 -15.59 13.64
CA THR A 19 -8.97 -14.88 14.54
C THR A 19 -8.58 -15.09 16.00
N ALA A 20 -9.33 -14.53 16.96
CA ALA A 20 -9.06 -14.74 18.39
C ALA A 20 -9.23 -16.21 18.84
N ALA A 21 -9.99 -17.00 18.09
CA ALA A 21 -10.14 -18.45 18.34
C ALA A 21 -8.97 -19.27 17.76
N SER A 22 -8.06 -18.65 17.01
CA SER A 22 -6.94 -19.36 16.39
C SER A 22 -5.77 -19.52 17.36
N GLU A 23 -5.22 -20.73 17.40
CA GLU A 23 -3.96 -20.97 18.09
C GLU A 23 -2.81 -20.19 17.43
N PRO A 24 -1.84 -19.68 18.20
CA PRO A 24 -0.69 -19.00 17.64
C PRO A 24 0.14 -19.97 16.79
N PRO A 25 0.65 -19.54 15.63
CA PRO A 25 1.70 -20.31 14.96
C PRO A 25 2.94 -20.36 15.86
N PRO A 26 3.85 -21.35 15.68
CA PRO A 26 5.09 -21.41 16.44
C PRO A 26 5.86 -20.09 16.36
N LEU A 27 6.17 -19.50 17.51
CA LEU A 27 6.85 -18.21 17.62
C LEU A 27 8.36 -18.45 17.80
N PHE A 28 9.18 -17.69 17.07
CA PHE A 28 10.66 -17.75 17.14
C PHE A 28 11.26 -19.15 16.88
N ASP A 29 10.61 -19.96 16.05
CA ASP A 29 11.04 -21.31 15.63
C ASP A 29 12.08 -21.31 14.49
N GLY A 30 12.66 -20.14 14.18
CA GLY A 30 13.55 -19.94 13.03
C GLY A 30 12.84 -19.72 11.69
N THR A 31 11.51 -19.88 11.62
CA THR A 31 10.74 -19.54 10.41
C THR A 31 10.39 -18.06 10.41
N THR A 32 10.78 -17.35 9.35
CA THR A 32 10.42 -15.93 9.19
C THR A 32 8.96 -15.81 8.75
N ARG A 33 8.17 -15.02 9.48
CA ARG A 33 6.73 -14.82 9.22
C ARG A 33 6.43 -13.33 9.06
N LEU A 34 5.69 -12.98 8.02
CA LEU A 34 5.11 -11.66 7.81
C LEU A 34 3.64 -11.69 8.24
N TYR A 35 3.35 -11.05 9.36
CA TYR A 35 1.99 -10.93 9.87
C TYR A 35 1.26 -9.78 9.17
N VAL A 36 0.16 -10.08 8.47
CA VAL A 36 -0.57 -9.12 7.64
C VAL A 36 -2.05 -9.17 7.94
N ALA A 37 -2.77 -8.09 7.68
CA ALA A 37 -4.19 -8.22 7.36
C ALA A 37 -4.35 -7.88 5.90
N TYR A 38 -5.01 -8.75 5.13
CA TYR A 38 -5.04 -8.61 3.66
C TYR A 38 -5.62 -7.28 3.19
N HIS A 39 -6.60 -6.74 3.91
CA HIS A 39 -7.22 -5.45 3.61
C HIS A 39 -6.40 -4.23 4.04
N CYS A 40 -5.37 -4.42 4.87
CA CYS A 40 -4.60 -3.31 5.45
C CYS A 40 -3.58 -2.75 4.44
N PRO A 41 -3.70 -1.46 4.04
CA PRO A 41 -2.77 -0.86 3.08
C PRO A 41 -1.34 -0.79 3.61
N TYR A 42 -1.15 -0.66 4.93
CA TYR A 42 0.19 -0.67 5.54
C TYR A 42 0.85 -2.04 5.48
N ALA A 43 0.11 -3.12 5.75
CA ALA A 43 0.62 -4.49 5.65
C ALA A 43 0.89 -4.88 4.19
N GLN A 44 0.06 -4.37 3.26
CA GLN A 44 0.25 -4.55 1.82
C GLN A 44 1.63 -4.03 1.37
N ARG A 45 2.18 -2.95 1.97
CA ARG A 45 3.54 -2.45 1.68
C ARG A 45 4.59 -3.56 1.86
N ALA A 46 4.59 -4.20 3.03
CA ALA A 46 5.56 -5.26 3.34
C ALA A 46 5.34 -6.52 2.48
N TRP A 47 4.08 -6.81 2.14
CA TRP A 47 3.75 -7.93 1.25
C TRP A 47 4.25 -7.69 -0.18
N ILE A 48 4.05 -6.51 -0.75
CA ILE A 48 4.58 -6.14 -2.07
C ILE A 48 6.11 -6.23 -2.05
N ALA A 49 6.78 -5.71 -1.02
CA ALA A 49 8.23 -5.77 -0.91
C ALA A 49 8.76 -7.21 -0.84
N ARG A 50 8.09 -8.07 -0.07
CA ARG A 50 8.39 -9.52 0.00
C ARG A 50 8.28 -10.16 -1.39
N ASN A 51 7.18 -9.93 -2.09
CA ASN A 51 6.93 -10.51 -3.40
C ASN A 51 7.95 -10.01 -4.44
N TYR A 52 8.23 -8.71 -4.46
CA TYR A 52 9.16 -8.07 -5.39
C TYR A 52 10.60 -8.57 -5.22
N LYS A 53 10.98 -8.91 -3.98
CA LYS A 53 12.29 -9.50 -3.66
C LYS A 53 12.36 -11.01 -3.90
N GLY A 54 11.28 -11.65 -4.37
CA GLY A 54 11.23 -13.10 -4.59
C GLY A 54 11.35 -13.91 -3.30
N LEU A 55 10.87 -13.37 -2.17
CA LEU A 55 11.06 -13.97 -0.84
C LEU A 55 9.88 -14.86 -0.41
N HIS A 56 9.09 -15.37 -1.37
CA HIS A 56 7.89 -16.13 -1.06
C HIS A 56 8.18 -17.42 -0.27
N ASP A 57 9.26 -18.13 -0.62
CA ASP A 57 9.68 -19.34 0.09
C ASP A 57 10.39 -19.07 1.43
N LYS A 58 10.84 -17.83 1.65
CA LYS A 58 11.66 -17.46 2.81
C LYS A 58 10.87 -16.78 3.92
N ILE A 59 9.84 -16.03 3.55
CA ILE A 59 8.98 -15.28 4.48
C ILE A 59 7.58 -15.85 4.32
N LYS A 60 7.01 -16.49 5.34
CA LYS A 60 5.64 -17.01 5.26
C LYS A 60 4.64 -15.93 5.62
N ILE A 61 3.57 -15.77 4.85
CA ILE A 61 2.48 -14.88 5.23
C ILE A 61 1.71 -15.51 6.39
N VAL A 62 1.39 -14.70 7.40
CA VAL A 62 0.40 -15.04 8.43
C VAL A 62 -0.65 -13.97 8.42
N ALA A 63 -1.82 -14.29 7.87
CA ALA A 63 -2.93 -13.35 7.89
C ALA A 63 -3.54 -13.27 9.30
N ILE A 64 -3.80 -12.06 9.78
CA ILE A 64 -4.41 -11.73 11.06
C ILE A 64 -5.66 -10.90 10.75
N ASP A 65 -6.76 -11.22 11.40
CA ASP A 65 -7.91 -10.32 11.47
C ASP A 65 -7.61 -9.15 12.42
N LEU A 66 -7.64 -7.92 11.92
CA LEU A 66 -7.42 -6.73 12.75
C LEU A 66 -8.61 -6.40 13.64
N ALA A 67 -9.83 -6.78 13.24
CA ALA A 67 -11.02 -6.60 14.06
C ALA A 67 -11.04 -7.55 15.26
N ASP A 68 -10.40 -8.72 15.11
CA ASP A 68 -10.35 -9.78 16.12
C ASP A 68 -8.90 -10.26 16.35
N ARG A 69 -8.04 -9.31 16.73
CA ARG A 69 -6.58 -9.53 16.79
C ARG A 69 -6.15 -10.31 18.05
N PRO A 70 -5.19 -11.25 17.93
CA PRO A 70 -4.64 -11.95 19.08
C PRO A 70 -3.72 -11.04 19.92
N ALA A 71 -3.77 -11.19 21.25
CA ALA A 71 -3.11 -10.29 22.20
C ALA A 71 -1.57 -10.27 22.08
N TRP A 72 -0.94 -11.38 21.68
CA TRP A 72 0.51 -11.56 21.69
C TRP A 72 1.28 -10.76 20.62
N TYR A 73 0.60 -10.15 19.64
CA TYR A 73 1.22 -9.50 18.48
C TYR A 73 1.95 -8.18 18.81
N LYS A 74 1.47 -7.42 19.79
CA LYS A 74 1.89 -6.03 20.05
C LYS A 74 3.24 -5.92 20.78
N GLU A 75 3.68 -6.97 21.46
CA GLU A 75 4.76 -6.88 22.45
C GLU A 75 6.17 -7.17 21.90
N LYS A 76 6.32 -7.71 20.68
CA LYS A 76 7.54 -8.46 20.33
C LYS A 76 8.26 -8.13 19.00
N VAL A 77 7.86 -7.12 18.20
CA VAL A 77 8.14 -7.16 16.74
C VAL A 77 9.07 -6.08 16.11
N TYR A 78 9.46 -4.93 16.70
CA TYR A 78 10.11 -3.85 15.91
C TYR A 78 11.42 -3.23 16.44
N PRO A 79 12.49 -3.16 15.61
CA PRO A 79 13.33 -1.95 15.47
C PRO A 79 13.88 -1.68 14.03
N GLU A 80 14.43 -0.47 13.78
CA GLU A 80 14.65 0.14 12.44
C GLU A 80 16.11 0.61 12.13
N ASN A 81 16.44 0.83 10.85
CA ASN A 81 17.81 1.13 10.31
C ASN A 81 17.84 2.20 9.17
N LYS A 82 19.04 2.72 8.78
CA LYS A 82 19.32 4.02 8.08
C LYS A 82 20.28 3.94 6.85
N ASP A 83 20.13 4.85 5.86
CA ASP A 83 21.14 5.26 4.81
C ASP A 83 20.72 6.59 4.10
N PRO A 84 21.52 7.69 3.90
CA PRO A 84 21.14 9.14 3.91
C PRO A 84 20.75 9.97 2.65
N ALA A 85 21.06 9.64 1.37
CA ALA A 85 20.89 10.64 0.28
C ALA A 85 19.67 10.43 -0.65
N LYS A 86 19.49 9.23 -1.23
CA LYS A 86 18.17 8.82 -1.74
C LYS A 86 17.16 8.69 -0.62
N LYS A 87 17.67 8.49 0.60
CA LYS A 87 16.93 8.70 1.83
C LYS A 87 16.27 10.03 1.86
N GLN A 88 16.94 11.14 1.55
CA GLN A 88 16.34 12.44 1.86
C GLN A 88 15.06 12.65 1.07
N PHE A 89 15.07 12.46 -0.26
CA PHE A 89 13.84 12.59 -1.04
C PHE A 89 12.84 11.46 -0.74
N ALA A 90 13.32 10.24 -0.50
CA ALA A 90 12.45 9.15 -0.05
C ALA A 90 11.85 9.42 1.34
N GLU A 91 12.56 10.07 2.26
CA GLU A 91 12.16 10.42 3.62
C GLU A 91 11.19 11.59 3.58
N GLU A 92 11.43 12.57 2.71
CA GLU A 92 10.47 13.65 2.45
C GLU A 92 9.14 13.08 1.96
N LEU A 93 9.19 12.15 0.99
CA LEU A 93 7.98 11.48 0.49
C LEU A 93 7.37 10.55 1.56
N LEU A 94 8.15 9.74 2.24
CA LEU A 94 7.67 8.86 3.31
C LEU A 94 7.06 9.66 4.47
N ALA A 95 7.66 10.78 4.87
CA ALA A 95 7.13 11.69 5.88
C ALA A 95 5.86 12.40 5.38
N PHE A 96 5.75 12.65 4.07
CA PHE A 96 4.56 13.22 3.47
C PHE A 96 3.39 12.21 3.40
N THR A 97 3.62 10.89 3.50
CA THR A 97 2.53 9.89 3.40
C THR A 97 1.40 10.13 4.41
N ASP A 98 1.71 10.54 5.64
CA ASP A 98 0.70 10.80 6.66
C ASP A 98 -0.17 12.01 6.31
N ALA A 99 0.45 13.10 5.84
CA ALA A 99 -0.28 14.29 5.41
C ALA A 99 -1.14 14.02 4.17
N PHE A 100 -0.60 13.32 3.18
CA PHE A 100 -1.34 12.88 2.00
C PHE A 100 -2.55 12.02 2.38
N ASN A 101 -2.33 10.97 3.18
CA ASN A 101 -3.39 10.07 3.62
C ASN A 101 -4.46 10.80 4.42
N LYS A 102 -4.05 11.71 5.32
CA LYS A 102 -4.97 12.53 6.12
C LYS A 102 -5.84 13.41 5.23
N ALA A 103 -5.26 14.13 4.27
CA ALA A 103 -6.01 15.00 3.37
C ALA A 103 -7.09 14.21 2.61
N LEU A 104 -6.71 13.08 2.02
CA LEU A 104 -7.62 12.28 1.20
C LEU A 104 -8.71 11.57 2.04
N TYR A 105 -8.36 11.01 3.21
CA TYR A 105 -9.37 10.42 4.10
C TYR A 105 -10.32 11.46 4.68
N SER A 106 -9.83 12.64 5.08
CA SER A 106 -10.70 13.73 5.55
C SER A 106 -11.70 14.15 4.48
N SER A 107 -11.27 14.25 3.21
CA SER A 107 -12.18 14.56 2.12
C SER A 107 -13.23 13.46 1.91
N ILE A 108 -12.83 12.17 1.94
CA ILE A 108 -13.76 11.03 1.81
C ILE A 108 -14.86 11.05 2.88
N ILE A 109 -14.50 11.39 4.13
CA ILE A 109 -15.43 11.40 5.27
C ILE A 109 -16.33 12.66 5.25
N SER A 110 -15.84 13.77 4.71
CA SER A 110 -16.63 15.00 4.59
C SER A 110 -17.87 14.78 3.72
N LYS A 111 -18.95 15.52 3.97
CA LYS A 111 -20.11 15.57 3.06
C LYS A 111 -19.94 16.60 1.95
N GLU A 112 -18.93 17.46 2.06
CA GLU A 112 -18.62 18.50 1.09
C GLU A 112 -17.90 17.92 -0.14
N ASP A 113 -17.78 18.74 -1.18
CA ASP A 113 -16.97 18.43 -2.36
C ASP A 113 -15.49 18.26 -2.01
N VAL A 114 -14.70 17.81 -2.99
CA VAL A 114 -13.26 17.61 -2.81
C VAL A 114 -12.57 18.92 -2.43
N SER A 115 -11.88 18.93 -1.29
CA SER A 115 -11.26 20.14 -0.74
C SER A 115 -10.02 20.56 -1.53
N GLU A 116 -9.68 21.86 -1.48
CA GLU A 116 -8.43 22.39 -2.05
C GLU A 116 -7.19 21.69 -1.47
N GLU A 117 -7.21 21.33 -0.18
CA GLU A 117 -6.12 20.56 0.46
C GLU A 117 -5.93 19.20 -0.21
N THR A 118 -7.01 18.54 -0.60
CA THR A 118 -6.98 17.25 -1.29
C THR A 118 -6.42 17.40 -2.70
N VAL A 119 -6.87 18.42 -3.42
CA VAL A 119 -6.35 18.74 -4.75
C VAL A 119 -4.85 19.04 -4.67
N ALA A 120 -4.42 19.90 -3.75
CA ALA A 120 -3.01 20.21 -3.54
C ALA A 120 -2.17 18.98 -3.16
N ALA A 121 -2.72 18.08 -2.34
CA ALA A 121 -2.04 16.84 -1.99
C ALA A 121 -1.85 15.91 -3.20
N LEU A 122 -2.86 15.81 -4.08
CA LEU A 122 -2.76 15.05 -5.33
C LEU A 122 -1.80 15.71 -6.33
N ASP A 123 -1.82 17.04 -6.44
CA ASP A 123 -0.93 17.79 -7.34
C ASP A 123 0.53 17.66 -6.91
N LYS A 124 0.81 17.63 -5.59
CA LYS A 124 2.14 17.33 -5.07
C LYS A 124 2.62 15.91 -5.44
N ILE A 125 1.72 14.93 -5.50
CA ILE A 125 2.05 13.57 -5.98
C ILE A 125 2.34 13.59 -7.48
N GLU A 126 1.53 14.29 -8.27
CA GLU A 126 1.75 14.49 -9.70
C GLU A 126 3.13 15.11 -9.97
N GLU A 127 3.48 16.20 -9.27
CA GLU A 127 4.79 16.84 -9.36
C GLU A 127 5.94 15.90 -8.96
N ALA A 128 5.75 15.14 -7.87
CA ALA A 128 6.78 14.21 -7.39
C ALA A 128 7.05 13.07 -8.39
N LEU A 129 6.00 12.55 -9.05
CA LEU A 129 6.11 11.54 -10.10
C LEU A 129 6.78 12.09 -11.37
N GLY A 130 6.62 13.40 -11.65
CA GLY A 130 7.28 14.08 -12.77
C GLY A 130 8.75 14.46 -12.52
N LYS A 131 9.28 14.26 -11.31
CA LYS A 131 10.61 14.77 -10.92
C LYS A 131 11.78 14.10 -11.64
N PHE A 132 11.67 12.79 -11.93
CA PHE A 132 12.73 12.02 -12.59
C PHE A 132 12.25 11.51 -13.94
N ASN A 133 13.09 11.64 -14.97
CA ASN A 133 12.72 11.32 -16.35
C ASN A 133 13.19 9.92 -16.81
N ASP A 134 13.81 9.15 -15.93
CA ASP A 134 14.35 7.82 -16.19
C ASP A 134 13.36 6.69 -15.84
N GLY A 135 12.09 7.03 -15.57
CA GLY A 135 10.98 6.08 -15.56
C GLY A 135 9.72 6.64 -14.88
N PRO A 136 8.65 5.83 -14.77
CA PRO A 136 7.31 6.28 -14.37
C PRO A 136 7.07 6.27 -12.84
N PHE A 137 8.12 6.05 -12.04
CA PHE A 137 8.03 5.86 -10.59
C PHE A 137 8.59 7.06 -9.83
N PHE A 138 8.29 7.18 -8.53
CA PHE A 138 8.69 8.34 -7.72
C PHE A 138 10.20 8.63 -7.72
N LEU A 139 11.02 7.61 -7.94
CA LEU A 139 12.48 7.71 -8.06
C LEU A 139 12.98 7.30 -9.46
N GLY A 140 12.14 7.47 -10.48
CA GLY A 140 12.35 6.99 -11.85
C GLY A 140 12.11 5.49 -11.98
N GLN A 141 12.78 4.70 -11.16
CA GLN A 141 12.66 3.24 -11.08
C GLN A 141 11.83 2.81 -9.86
N PHE A 142 11.20 1.63 -9.93
CA PHE A 142 10.35 1.13 -8.85
C PHE A 142 11.14 0.94 -7.54
N SER A 143 10.59 1.43 -6.44
CA SER A 143 11.27 1.62 -5.17
C SER A 143 10.34 1.44 -3.96
N LEU A 144 10.89 1.56 -2.75
CA LEU A 144 10.10 1.54 -1.52
C LEU A 144 9.11 2.71 -1.41
N VAL A 145 9.38 3.83 -2.09
CA VAL A 145 8.46 4.98 -2.13
C VAL A 145 7.19 4.58 -2.87
N ASP A 146 7.31 3.95 -4.02
CA ASP A 146 6.17 3.45 -4.80
C ASP A 146 5.37 2.43 -3.99
N ILE A 147 6.05 1.51 -3.30
CA ILE A 147 5.44 0.53 -2.39
C ILE A 147 4.69 1.23 -1.24
N ALA A 148 5.19 2.36 -0.74
CA ALA A 148 4.54 3.09 0.35
C ALA A 148 3.23 3.78 -0.08
N TYR A 149 3.18 4.27 -1.32
CA TYR A 149 2.04 5.02 -1.86
C TYR A 149 1.00 4.14 -2.56
N VAL A 150 1.42 3.11 -3.31
CA VAL A 150 0.50 2.36 -4.19
C VAL A 150 -0.71 1.76 -3.46
N PRO A 151 -0.61 1.19 -2.23
CA PRO A 151 -1.78 0.65 -1.54
C PRO A 151 -2.84 1.72 -1.22
N PHE A 152 -2.40 2.96 -1.00
CA PHE A 152 -3.29 4.09 -0.70
C PHE A 152 -3.88 4.65 -1.99
N ILE A 153 -3.06 4.87 -3.02
CA ILE A 153 -3.52 5.35 -4.34
C ILE A 153 -4.55 4.38 -4.93
N GLU A 154 -4.31 3.06 -4.85
CA GLU A 154 -5.26 2.00 -5.25
C GLU A 154 -6.64 2.21 -4.59
N ARG A 155 -6.65 2.39 -3.27
CA ARG A 155 -7.87 2.58 -2.48
C ARG A 155 -8.53 3.91 -2.77
N PHE A 156 -7.76 4.99 -2.85
CA PHE A 156 -8.28 6.33 -3.11
C PHE A 156 -8.87 6.46 -4.49
N GLN A 157 -8.32 5.80 -5.52
CA GLN A 157 -8.95 5.74 -6.84
C GLN A 157 -10.38 5.20 -6.74
N ILE A 158 -10.54 4.04 -6.07
CA ILE A 158 -11.85 3.41 -5.86
C ILE A 158 -12.78 4.33 -5.06
N PHE A 159 -12.29 4.88 -3.94
CA PHE A 159 -13.14 5.63 -3.01
C PHE A 159 -13.57 6.98 -3.57
N PHE A 160 -12.68 7.74 -4.20
CA PHE A 160 -13.05 9.04 -4.78
C PHE A 160 -14.00 8.88 -5.96
N GLU A 161 -13.81 7.86 -6.80
CA GLU A 161 -14.75 7.56 -7.88
C GLU A 161 -16.14 7.21 -7.33
N ASN A 162 -16.22 6.31 -6.34
CA ASN A 162 -17.50 5.77 -5.89
C ASN A 162 -18.21 6.58 -4.79
N ILE A 163 -17.48 7.42 -4.04
CA ILE A 163 -18.04 8.22 -2.92
C ILE A 163 -18.14 9.69 -3.30
N LYS A 164 -17.19 10.21 -4.08
CA LYS A 164 -17.11 11.63 -4.44
C LYS A 164 -17.41 11.91 -5.91
N ASN A 165 -17.60 10.88 -6.73
CA ASN A 165 -17.71 11.02 -8.18
C ASN A 165 -16.55 11.87 -8.76
N TYR A 166 -15.34 11.66 -8.22
CA TYR A 166 -14.15 12.42 -8.53
C TYR A 166 -13.04 11.51 -9.05
N ASP A 167 -12.53 11.80 -10.24
CA ASP A 167 -11.39 11.10 -10.82
C ASP A 167 -10.08 11.77 -10.39
N ILE A 168 -9.33 11.08 -9.53
CA ILE A 168 -8.04 11.58 -9.02
C ILE A 168 -6.97 11.70 -10.11
N THR A 169 -7.14 11.04 -11.26
CA THR A 169 -6.18 11.06 -12.39
C THR A 169 -6.45 12.20 -13.38
N LYS A 170 -7.63 12.82 -13.33
CA LYS A 170 -8.00 13.90 -14.25
C LYS A 170 -7.06 15.09 -14.06
N GLY A 171 -6.34 15.45 -15.13
CA GLY A 171 -5.34 16.52 -15.10
C GLY A 171 -3.99 16.11 -14.48
N ARG A 172 -3.80 14.82 -14.15
CA ARG A 172 -2.60 14.27 -13.49
C ARG A 172 -2.01 13.11 -14.31
N PRO A 173 -1.39 13.39 -15.47
CA PRO A 173 -0.91 12.36 -16.39
C PRO A 173 0.21 11.49 -15.80
N ASN A 174 1.07 12.02 -14.92
CA ASN A 174 2.10 11.20 -14.28
C ASN A 174 1.49 10.23 -13.28
N LEU A 175 0.47 10.64 -12.52
CA LEU A 175 -0.30 9.76 -11.65
C LEU A 175 -1.02 8.66 -12.44
N GLN A 176 -1.65 9.02 -13.57
CA GLN A 176 -2.27 8.03 -14.45
C GLN A 176 -1.24 7.01 -14.93
N LYS A 177 -0.10 7.47 -15.45
CA LYS A 177 0.98 6.59 -15.92
C LYS A 177 1.55 5.71 -14.80
N PHE A 178 1.72 6.25 -13.60
CA PHE A 178 2.14 5.48 -12.43
C PHE A 178 1.18 4.32 -12.14
N ILE A 179 -0.13 4.58 -12.15
CA ILE A 179 -1.16 3.55 -11.93
C ILE A 179 -1.10 2.48 -13.03
N GLU A 180 -0.95 2.88 -14.29
CA GLU A 180 -0.84 1.93 -15.41
C GLU A 180 0.40 1.03 -15.28
N GLU A 181 1.56 1.60 -14.93
CA GLU A 181 2.83 0.87 -14.85
C GLU A 181 2.92 -0.01 -13.61
N VAL A 182 2.40 0.43 -12.46
CA VAL A 182 2.41 -0.41 -11.24
C VAL A 182 1.49 -1.62 -11.38
N ASN A 183 0.37 -1.51 -12.12
CA ASN A 183 -0.52 -2.64 -12.41
C ASN A 183 0.11 -3.70 -13.35
N LYS A 184 1.30 -3.46 -13.90
CA LYS A 184 2.08 -4.47 -14.65
C LYS A 184 3.04 -5.25 -13.75
N ILE A 185 3.18 -4.87 -12.48
CA ILE A 185 4.10 -5.52 -11.54
C ILE A 185 3.36 -6.66 -10.82
N ASP A 186 3.69 -7.90 -11.17
CA ASP A 186 3.11 -9.11 -10.56
C ASP A 186 3.19 -9.11 -9.04
N ALA A 187 4.33 -8.65 -8.49
CA ALA A 187 4.54 -8.55 -7.06
C ALA A 187 3.50 -7.67 -6.35
N TYR A 188 2.96 -6.66 -7.04
CA TYR A 188 1.89 -5.80 -6.54
C TYR A 188 0.51 -6.38 -6.84
N THR A 189 0.25 -6.82 -8.08
CA THR A 189 -1.09 -7.28 -8.49
C THR A 189 -1.55 -8.50 -7.68
N GLN A 190 -0.63 -9.37 -7.26
CA GLN A 190 -0.93 -10.50 -6.37
C GLN A 190 -1.38 -10.10 -4.96
N THR A 191 -1.20 -8.84 -4.56
CA THR A 191 -1.58 -8.32 -3.23
C THR A 191 -2.93 -7.61 -3.23
N LYS A 192 -3.46 -7.28 -4.41
CA LYS A 192 -4.72 -6.53 -4.55
C LYS A 192 -5.87 -7.32 -3.96
N GLN A 193 -6.77 -6.58 -3.32
CA GLN A 193 -8.03 -7.12 -2.83
C GLN A 193 -9.15 -6.83 -3.82
N ASP A 194 -10.29 -7.49 -3.64
CA ASP A 194 -11.49 -7.18 -4.40
C ASP A 194 -11.91 -5.70 -4.17
N PRO A 195 -12.10 -4.89 -5.22
CA PRO A 195 -12.44 -3.47 -5.08
C PRO A 195 -13.76 -3.23 -4.34
N GLN A 196 -14.76 -4.07 -4.57
CA GLN A 196 -16.06 -3.94 -3.90
C GLN A 196 -15.91 -4.24 -2.41
N PHE A 197 -15.18 -5.29 -2.06
CA PHE A 197 -14.86 -5.60 -0.66
C PHE A 197 -14.14 -4.42 0.02
N LEU A 198 -13.15 -3.80 -0.63
CA LEU A 198 -12.45 -2.64 -0.07
C LEU A 198 -13.38 -1.44 0.14
N LEU A 199 -14.27 -1.18 -0.82
CA LEU A 199 -15.26 -0.09 -0.74
C LEU A 199 -16.23 -0.32 0.41
N GLU A 200 -16.88 -1.48 0.46
CA GLU A 200 -17.87 -1.83 1.50
C GLU A 200 -17.25 -1.86 2.90
N HIS A 201 -16.08 -2.50 3.03
CA HIS A 201 -15.35 -2.54 4.30
C HIS A 201 -14.99 -1.14 4.77
N THR A 202 -14.56 -0.26 3.86
CA THR A 202 -14.19 1.11 4.20
C THR A 202 -15.39 1.97 4.54
N LYS A 203 -16.50 1.89 3.79
CA LYS A 203 -17.76 2.57 4.11
C LYS A 203 -18.24 2.21 5.52
N LYS A 204 -18.26 0.91 5.83
CA LYS A 204 -18.59 0.40 7.17
C LYS A 204 -17.66 0.96 8.25
N ARG A 205 -16.34 0.94 8.01
CA ARG A 205 -15.34 1.44 8.98
C ARG A 205 -15.45 2.95 9.23
N LEU A 206 -15.78 3.72 8.18
CA LEU A 206 -15.84 5.18 8.24
C LEU A 206 -17.25 5.72 8.53
N GLY A 207 -18.26 4.86 8.65
CA GLY A 207 -19.64 5.28 8.88
C GLY A 207 -20.27 6.03 7.70
N ILE A 208 -19.84 5.71 6.47
CA ILE A 208 -20.37 6.31 5.23
C ILE A 208 -21.53 5.43 4.76
N ALA A 209 -22.70 6.05 4.58
CA ALA A 209 -23.91 5.39 4.08
C ALA A 209 -23.83 5.13 2.57
#